data_AF-A0A432RW29-F1
#
_entry.id   AF-A0A432RW29-F1
#
_cell.length_a   1.000
_cell.length_b   1.000
_cell.length_c   1.000
_cell.angle_alpha   90.00
_cell.angle_beta   90.00
_cell.angle_gamma   90.00
#
_symmetry.space_group_name_H-M   'P 1'
#
loop_
_entity.id
_entity.type
_entity.pdbx_description
1 polymer ?
#
loop_
_entity_poly.entity_id
_entity_poly.type
_entity_poly.pdbx_seq_one_letter_code
_entity_poly.pdbx_strand_id
1 'polypeptide(L)'
;GLMASRNIRINTFLTDQLTELPDLVKKGSNVLITAQSGAISVKMNGTALEDGVMGQQIRVQNVSSGRIVYGKVVSDSEVLVNY
;
A
#
# COMPACT_ATOMS: atom_id res chain seq x y z
N GLY A 1 -13.51 -9.31 -35.59
CA GLY A 1 -13.74 -8.80 -34.22
C GLY A 1 -12.52 -9.16 -33.40
N LEU A 2 -11.70 -8.17 -33.04
CA LEU A 2 -10.50 -8.37 -32.24
C LEU A 2 -10.80 -7.91 -30.81
N MET A 3 -10.96 -8.88 -29.91
CA MET A 3 -11.05 -8.65 -28.47
C MET A 3 -9.67 -8.21 -28.01
N ALA A 4 -9.44 -6.90 -27.93
CA ALA A 4 -8.26 -6.36 -27.29
C ALA A 4 -8.36 -6.66 -25.79
N SER A 5 -7.58 -7.63 -25.32
CA SER A 5 -7.29 -7.86 -23.91
C SER A 5 -6.89 -6.54 -23.27
N ARG A 6 -7.78 -5.97 -22.47
CA ARG A 6 -7.44 -4.88 -21.56
C ARG A 6 -6.62 -5.48 -20.43
N ASN A 7 -5.38 -5.84 -20.75
CA ASN A 7 -4.31 -6.03 -19.78
C ASN A 7 -4.12 -4.67 -19.13
N ILE A 8 -4.81 -4.45 -18.02
CA ILE A 8 -4.52 -3.34 -17.13
C ILE A 8 -3.12 -3.64 -16.60
N ARG A 9 -2.11 -3.04 -17.24
CA ARG A 9 -0.75 -3.01 -16.68
C ARG A 9 -0.86 -2.09 -15.47
N ILE A 10 -1.08 -2.68 -14.30
CA ILE A 10 -1.17 -1.98 -13.01
C ILE A 10 0.24 -1.59 -12.54
N ASN A 11 1.03 -1.00 -13.45
CA ASN A 11 2.41 -0.59 -13.21
C ASN A 11 2.58 0.94 -13.33
N THR A 12 1.49 1.67 -13.08
CA THR A 12 1.50 3.14 -13.04
C THR A 12 1.28 3.60 -11.61
N PHE A 13 2.20 3.20 -10.72
CA PHE A 13 2.45 3.91 -9.46
C PHE A 13 3.82 4.58 -9.56
N LEU A 14 3.96 5.39 -10.60
CA LEU A 14 5.06 6.33 -10.78
C LEU A 14 4.42 7.71 -10.93
N THR A 15 3.83 8.21 -9.83
CA THR A 15 3.67 9.65 -9.68
C THR A 15 4.87 10.13 -8.88
N ASP A 16 5.95 10.26 -9.63
CA ASP A 16 7.20 10.92 -9.31
C ASP A 16 6.95 12.44 -9.28
N GLN A 17 6.18 12.91 -8.29
CA GLN A 17 6.03 14.34 -8.08
C GLN A 17 6.29 14.66 -6.63
N LEU A 18 7.57 14.98 -6.38
CA LEU A 18 8.04 16.05 -5.52
C LEU A 18 6.91 16.74 -4.75
N THR A 19 6.97 16.73 -3.41
CA THR A 19 6.85 17.92 -2.54
C THR A 19 6.92 17.44 -1.08
N GLU A 20 8.03 17.78 -0.41
CA GLU A 20 8.14 18.06 1.03
C GLU A 20 7.15 17.30 1.94
N LEU A 21 7.55 16.10 2.40
CA LEU A 21 6.69 15.10 3.05
C LEU A 21 6.06 15.58 4.39
N PRO A 22 4.75 15.91 4.45
CA PRO A 22 3.99 15.72 5.69
C PRO A 22 3.77 14.21 5.92
N ASP A 23 3.55 13.80 7.17
CA ASP A 23 3.11 12.44 7.50
C ASP A 23 1.92 12.05 6.64
N LEU A 24 2.14 11.12 5.70
CA LEU A 24 1.16 10.71 4.70
C LEU A 24 0.15 9.75 5.33
N VAL A 25 0.65 8.90 6.23
CA VAL A 25 -0.11 7.96 7.05
C VAL A 25 0.06 8.37 8.50
N LYS A 26 -1.04 8.40 9.27
CA LYS A 26 -0.98 8.64 10.71
C LYS A 26 -1.23 7.37 11.49
N LYS A 27 -0.69 7.31 12.70
CA LYS A 27 -1.04 6.26 13.66
C LYS A 27 -2.55 6.27 13.91
N GLY A 28 -3.17 5.09 13.80
CA GLY A 28 -4.60 4.86 13.94
C GLY A 28 -5.38 5.00 12.62
N SER A 29 -4.75 5.49 11.55
CA SER A 29 -5.41 5.59 10.25
C SER A 29 -5.69 4.21 9.65
N ASN A 30 -6.84 4.07 9.00
CA ASN A 30 -7.14 2.90 8.20
C ASN A 30 -6.34 2.97 6.89
N VAL A 31 -5.59 1.91 6.61
CA VAL A 31 -4.77 1.78 5.41
C VAL A 31 -5.08 0.46 4.71
N LEU A 32 -4.94 0.45 3.40
CA LEU A 32 -5.06 -0.74 2.58
C LEU A 32 -3.68 -1.39 2.47
N ILE A 33 -3.57 -2.60 3.00
CA ILE A 33 -2.40 -3.45 2.85
C ILE A 33 -2.50 -4.17 1.51
N THR A 34 -1.66 -3.79 0.57
CA THR A 34 -1.51 -4.46 -0.72
C THR A 34 -0.28 -5.36 -0.66
N ALA A 35 -0.50 -6.66 -0.63
CA ALA A 35 0.56 -7.66 -0.74
C ALA A 35 0.64 -8.17 -2.18
N GLN A 36 1.82 -8.10 -2.79
CA GLN A 36 2.04 -8.61 -4.13
C GLN A 36 3.03 -9.77 -4.09
N SER A 37 2.63 -10.92 -4.65
CA SER A 37 3.47 -12.11 -4.79
C SER A 37 3.34 -12.64 -6.22
N GLY A 38 4.29 -12.27 -7.08
CA GLY A 38 4.30 -12.63 -8.50
C GLY A 38 3.06 -12.12 -9.24
N ALA A 39 2.20 -13.02 -9.71
CA ALA A 39 0.96 -12.70 -10.42
C ALA A 39 -0.25 -12.47 -9.48
N ILE A 40 -0.08 -12.68 -8.17
CA ILE A 40 -1.16 -12.57 -7.19
C ILE A 40 -1.00 -11.27 -6.42
N SER A 41 -2.04 -10.43 -6.44
CA SER A 41 -2.16 -9.24 -5.61
C SER A 41 -3.31 -9.41 -4.63
N VAL A 42 -3.00 -9.35 -3.34
CA VAL A 42 -3.99 -9.45 -2.26
C VAL A 42 -4.12 -8.10 -1.60
N LYS A 43 -5.37 -7.62 -1.45
CA LYS A 43 -5.69 -6.38 -0.76
C LYS A 43 -6.39 -6.70 0.55
N MET A 44 -5.89 -6.13 1.63
CA MET A 44 -6.42 -6.34 2.98
C MET A 44 -6.59 -4.99 3.67
N ASN A 45 -7.59 -4.87 4.54
CA ASN A 45 -7.69 -3.68 5.38
C ASN A 45 -6.72 -3.80 6.56
N GLY A 46 -6.10 -2.68 6.92
CA GLY A 46 -5.24 -2.55 8.08
C GLY A 46 -5.41 -1.21 8.77
N THR A 47 -4.74 -1.07 9.90
CA THR A 47 -4.66 0.14 10.69
C THR A 47 -3.19 0.44 10.92
N ALA A 48 -2.73 1.61 10.50
CA ALA A 48 -1.37 2.05 10.76
C ALA A 48 -1.17 2.18 12.28
N LEU A 49 -0.10 1.59 12.80
CA LEU A 49 0.27 1.69 14.20
C LEU A 49 1.29 2.81 14.47
N GLU A 50 1.86 3.35 13.40
CA GLU A 50 2.89 4.37 13.40
C GLU A 50 2.60 5.37 12.30
N ASP A 51 3.04 6.60 12.51
CA ASP A 51 3.03 7.65 11.52
C ASP A 51 4.10 7.34 10.45
N GLY A 52 3.78 7.64 9.20
CA GLY A 52 4.54 7.19 8.05
C GLY A 52 4.52 8.19 6.92
N VAL A 53 5.69 8.47 6.37
CA VAL A 53 5.81 9.27 5.15
C VAL A 53 5.96 8.37 3.92
N MET A 54 5.71 8.93 2.73
CA MET A 54 5.87 8.20 1.46
C MET A 54 7.23 7.49 1.38
N GLY A 55 7.22 6.20 1.07
CA GLY A 55 8.42 5.37 0.95
C GLY A 55 9.01 4.88 2.27
N GLN A 56 8.50 5.30 3.43
CA GLN A 56 8.92 4.79 4.73
C GLN A 56 8.25 3.45 5.03
N GLN A 57 8.95 2.59 5.77
CA GLN A 57 8.38 1.35 6.28
C GLN A 57 7.75 1.62 7.64
N ILE A 58 6.45 1.35 7.75
CA ILE A 58 5.67 1.49 9.00
C ILE A 58 5.05 0.18 9.42
N ARG A 59 4.74 0.08 10.72
CA ARG A 59 3.95 -1.03 11.26
C ARG A 59 2.48 -0.80 11.01
N VAL A 60 1.84 -1.80 10.44
CA VAL A 60 0.41 -1.82 10.17
C VAL A 60 -0.19 -3.06 10.80
N GLN A 61 -1.28 -2.91 11.52
CA GLN A 61 -2.06 -4.02 12.02
C GLN A 61 -3.12 -4.41 10.99
N ASN A 62 -3.16 -5.68 10.62
CA ASN A 62 -4.24 -6.19 9.78
C ASN A 62 -5.53 -6.27 10.61
N VAL A 63 -6.62 -5.62 10.18
CA VAL A 63 -7.88 -5.64 10.95
C VAL A 63 -8.61 -6.98 10.86
N SER A 64 -8.32 -7.81 9.85
CA SER A 64 -8.94 -9.13 9.69
C SER A 64 -8.30 -10.19 10.59
N SER A 65 -6.97 -10.14 10.78
CA SER A 65 -6.23 -11.15 11.55
C SER A 65 -5.67 -10.63 12.88
N GLY A 66 -5.66 -9.31 13.11
CA GLY A 66 -5.03 -8.68 14.28
C GLY A 66 -3.50 -8.70 14.27
N ARG A 67 -2.88 -9.29 13.24
CA ARG A 67 -1.42 -9.41 13.09
C ARG A 67 -0.78 -8.09 12.69
N ILE A 68 0.39 -7.81 13.23
CA ILE A 68 1.20 -6.65 12.86
C ILE A 68 2.13 -7.05 11.72
N VAL A 69 2.06 -6.30 10.62
CA VAL A 69 2.91 -6.45 9.43
C VAL A 69 3.69 -5.17 9.18
N TYR A 70 4.82 -5.29 8.50
CA TYR A 70 5.62 -4.14 8.08
C TYR A 70 5.32 -3.87 6.62
N GLY A 71 4.83 -2.67 6.31
CA GLY A 71 4.51 -2.25 4.96
C GLY A 71 5.23 -0.96 4.60
N LYS A 72 5.62 -0.83 3.34
CA LYS A 72 6.16 0.41 2.79
C LYS A 72 5.00 1.31 2.39
N VAL A 73 4.96 2.53 2.91
CA VAL A 73 3.94 3.52 2.53
C VAL A 73 4.11 3.86 1.06
N VAL A 74 3.07 3.64 0.28
CA VAL A 74 3.03 4.02 -1.14
C VAL A 74 2.03 5.15 -1.39
N SER A 75 1.03 5.32 -0.51
CA SER A 75 0.03 6.40 -0.55
C SER A 75 -0.52 6.67 0.86
N ASP A 76 -1.37 7.69 1.02
CA ASP A 76 -1.95 8.11 2.31
C ASP A 76 -2.78 7.03 3.01
N SER A 77 -3.31 6.11 2.23
CA SER A 77 -4.18 5.04 2.66
C SER A 77 -3.80 3.71 2.01
N GLU A 78 -2.58 3.57 1.49
CA GLU A 78 -2.08 2.32 0.91
C GLU A 78 -0.63 2.03 1.31
N VAL A 79 -0.40 0.80 1.75
CA VAL A 79 0.92 0.26 2.07
C VAL A 79 1.19 -1.00 1.26
N LEU A 80 2.42 -1.13 0.78
CA LEU A 80 2.87 -2.27 0.01
C LEU A 80 3.71 -3.21 0.88
N VAL A 81 3.34 -4.48 0.92
CA VAL A 81 4.09 -5.53 1.61
C VAL A 81 4.64 -6.49 0.56
N ASN A 82 5.96 -6.65 0.52
CA ASN A 82 6.60 -7.71 -0.26
C ASN A 82 6.80 -8.94 0.63
N TYR A 83 6.48 -10.12 0.10
CA TYR A 83 6.75 -11.42 0.73
C TYR A 83 7.82 -12.17 -0.06
#